data_AF-A0A9W6YNZ4-F1
#
_entry.id   AF-A0A9W6YNZ4-F1
#
_cell.length_a   1.000
_cell.length_b   1.000
_cell.length_c   1.000
_cell.angle_alpha   90.00
_cell.angle_beta   90.00
_cell.angle_gamma   90.00
#
_symmetry.space_group_name_H-M   'P 1'
#
loop_
_entity.id
_entity.type
_entity.pdbx_description
1 polymer ?
#
loop_
_entity_poly.entity_id
_entity_poly.type
_entity_poly.pdbx_seq_one_letter_code
_entity_poly.pdbx_strand_id
1 'polypeptide(L)'
;MRRSNLLAGIIGQAKSSYIQSGLHSSMDRRHDLAAWQWLFIFDGIPDIPMIVLGLGFLFLPYYPHNTTFFCLNGWEKQRAKARIEEDGKVSKKIEFDALEI
;
A
#
# COMPACT_ATOMS: atom_id res chain seq x y z
N MET A 1 -18.24 9.81 -13.35
CA MET A 1 -17.65 8.47 -13.15
C MET A 1 -17.23 8.31 -11.67
N ARG A 2 -18.14 7.92 -10.75
CA ARG A 2 -17.89 7.87 -9.28
C ARG A 2 -18.63 6.72 -8.56
N ARG A 3 -18.84 5.56 -9.19
CA ARG A 3 -19.49 4.39 -8.55
C ARG A 3 -18.61 3.13 -8.47
N SER A 4 -17.47 3.09 -9.17
CA SER A 4 -16.58 1.93 -9.24
C SER A 4 -15.82 1.64 -7.94
N ASN A 5 -15.54 2.66 -7.12
CA ASN A 5 -14.67 2.49 -5.95
C ASN A 5 -15.38 1.90 -4.72
N LEU A 6 -16.72 1.86 -4.71
CA LEU A 6 -17.49 1.28 -3.61
C LEU A 6 -17.25 -0.23 -3.49
N LEU A 7 -17.16 -0.91 -4.64
CA LEU A 7 -16.88 -2.35 -4.69
C LEU A 7 -15.49 -2.66 -4.14
N ALA A 8 -14.49 -1.83 -4.44
CA ALA A 8 -13.14 -2.00 -3.90
C ALA A 8 -13.13 -1.91 -2.36
N GLY A 9 -13.87 -0.96 -1.79
CA GLY A 9 -14.04 -0.83 -0.34
C GLY A 9 -14.72 -2.04 0.29
N ILE A 10 -15.86 -2.48 -0.28
CA ILE A 10 -16.62 -3.63 0.22
C ILE A 10 -15.78 -4.92 0.16
N ILE A 11 -15.08 -5.14 -0.94
CA ILE A 11 -14.21 -6.31 -1.13
C ILE A 11 -13.04 -6.28 -0.12
N GLY A 12 -12.48 -5.11 0.16
CA GLY A 12 -11.46 -4.94 1.20
C GLY A 12 -11.95 -5.34 2.58
N GLN A 13 -13.12 -4.82 2.98
CA GLN A 13 -13.73 -5.15 4.27
C GLN A 13 -14.08 -6.64 4.40
N ALA A 14 -14.60 -7.25 3.33
CA ALA A 14 -14.93 -8.67 3.32
C ALA A 14 -13.69 -9.56 3.55
N LYS A 15 -12.57 -9.25 2.89
CA LYS A 15 -11.30 -9.99 3.09
C LYS A 15 -10.81 -9.89 4.54
N SER A 16 -10.88 -8.69 5.13
CA SER A 16 -10.48 -8.46 6.52
C SER A 16 -11.35 -9.29 7.49
N SER A 17 -12.68 -9.31 7.30
CA SER A 17 -13.57 -10.12 8.14
C SER A 17 -13.34 -11.62 8.04
N TYR A 18 -12.96 -12.13 6.86
CA TYR A 18 -12.70 -13.56 6.67
C TYR A 18 -11.45 -14.02 7.42
N ILE A 19 -10.36 -13.23 7.35
CA ILE A 19 -9.11 -13.51 8.08
C ILE A 19 -9.36 -13.49 9.58
N GLN A 20 -10.10 -12.50 10.08
CA GLN A 20 -10.42 -12.39 11.51
C GLN A 20 -11.26 -13.58 12.00
N SER A 21 -12.24 -14.03 11.21
CA SER A 21 -13.07 -15.21 11.54
C SER A 21 -12.25 -16.50 11.56
N GLY A 22 -11.36 -16.71 10.59
CA GLY A 22 -10.50 -17.89 10.55
C GLY A 22 -9.51 -17.92 11.72
N LEU A 23 -9.00 -16.75 12.09
CA LEU A 23 -8.07 -16.59 13.21
C LEU A 23 -8.76 -16.83 14.55
N HIS A 24 -9.96 -16.28 14.73
CA HIS A 24 -10.77 -16.55 15.92
C HIS A 24 -11.13 -18.03 16.06
N SER A 25 -11.41 -18.72 14.95
CA SER A 25 -11.74 -20.16 14.99
C SER A 25 -10.53 -21.06 15.24
N SER A 26 -9.33 -20.66 14.80
CA SER A 26 -8.16 -21.55 14.78
C SER A 26 -7.12 -21.24 15.86
N MET A 27 -7.11 -20.01 16.36
CA MET A 27 -6.01 -19.47 17.18
C MET A 27 -6.46 -18.72 18.44
N ASP A 28 -7.76 -18.72 18.74
CA ASP A 28 -8.21 -18.27 20.06
C ASP A 28 -7.70 -19.23 21.16
N ARG A 29 -7.04 -18.67 22.18
CA ARG A 29 -6.33 -19.38 23.26
C ARG A 29 -5.16 -20.27 22.82
N ARG A 30 -4.66 -20.14 21.59
CA ARG A 30 -3.37 -20.76 21.21
C ARG A 30 -2.25 -19.99 21.89
N HIS A 31 -1.46 -20.68 22.72
CA HIS A 31 -0.38 -20.10 23.53
C HIS A 31 -0.85 -19.01 24.51
N ASP A 32 -2.08 -19.11 25.04
CA ASP A 32 -2.70 -18.12 25.95
C ASP A 32 -2.86 -16.72 25.37
N LEU A 33 -2.72 -16.59 24.05
CA LEU A 33 -2.91 -15.34 23.33
C LEU A 33 -4.30 -15.29 22.73
N ALA A 34 -4.89 -14.10 22.76
CA ALA A 34 -6.16 -13.84 22.09
C ALA A 34 -5.93 -13.79 20.57
N ALA A 35 -6.94 -14.21 19.80
CA ALA A 35 -6.84 -14.24 18.33
C ALA A 35 -6.39 -12.90 17.71
N TRP A 36 -6.78 -11.76 18.28
CA TRP A 36 -6.38 -10.44 17.78
C TRP A 36 -4.87 -10.16 17.94
N GLN A 37 -4.19 -10.77 18.91
CA GLN A 37 -2.74 -10.58 19.09
C GLN A 37 -1.95 -11.29 17.99
N TRP A 38 -2.47 -12.41 17.49
CA TRP A 38 -1.87 -13.14 16.38
C TRP A 38 -1.93 -12.37 15.06
N LEU A 39 -2.90 -11.46 14.86
CA LEU A 39 -2.94 -10.58 13.69
C LEU A 39 -1.67 -9.72 13.59
N PHE A 40 -1.23 -9.13 14.71
CA PHE A 40 -0.01 -8.33 14.74
C PHE A 40 1.25 -9.14 14.48
N ILE A 41 1.27 -10.40 14.92
CA ILE A 41 2.39 -11.31 14.67
C ILE A 41 2.46 -11.67 13.18
N PHE A 42 1.32 -11.95 12.54
CA PHE A 42 1.27 -12.27 11.11
C PHE A 42 1.58 -11.09 10.20
N ASP A 43 1.23 -9.87 10.61
CA ASP A 43 1.55 -8.64 9.87
C ASP A 43 3.04 -8.26 10.08
N GLY A 44 3.53 -8.32 11.33
CA GLY A 44 4.87 -7.88 11.68
C GLY A 44 6.02 -8.76 11.18
N ILE A 45 5.85 -10.09 11.13
CA ILE A 45 6.92 -11.00 10.69
C ILE A 45 7.39 -10.73 9.23
N PRO A 46 6.50 -10.64 8.22
CA PRO A 46 6.91 -10.32 6.86
C PRO A 46 7.36 -8.85 6.69
N ASP A 47 6.84 -7.94 7.52
CA ASP A 47 7.22 -6.52 7.46
C ASP A 47 8.64 -6.24 7.95
N ILE A 48 9.15 -7.03 8.91
CA ILE A 48 10.52 -6.87 9.43
C ILE A 48 11.56 -6.99 8.30
N PRO A 49 11.61 -8.07 7.49
CA PRO A 49 12.48 -8.14 6.32
C PRO A 49 12.23 -7.01 5.30
N MET A 50 10.98 -6.60 5.12
CA MET A 50 10.62 -5.54 4.17
C MET A 50 11.27 -4.20 4.52
N ILE A 51 11.28 -3.86 5.81
CA ILE A 51 11.89 -2.65 6.37
C ILE A 51 13.42 -2.78 6.44
N VAL A 52 13.91 -3.89 7.01
CA VAL A 52 15.36 -4.06 7.30
C VAL A 52 16.17 -4.30 6.04
N LEU A 53 15.66 -5.09 5.09
CA LEU A 53 16.39 -5.42 3.86
C LEU A 53 16.15 -4.41 2.73
N GLY A 54 15.37 -3.35 2.97
CA GLY A 54 15.06 -2.34 1.97
C GLY A 54 14.32 -2.88 0.74
N LEU A 55 13.72 -4.08 0.83
CA LEU A 55 12.87 -4.65 -0.23
C LEU A 55 11.70 -3.70 -0.56
N GLY A 56 11.26 -2.90 0.41
CA GLY A 56 10.31 -1.81 0.18
C GLY A 56 10.76 -0.81 -0.88
N PHE A 57 12.05 -0.51 -0.99
CA PHE A 57 12.57 0.37 -2.03
C PHE A 57 12.56 -0.27 -3.42
N LEU A 58 12.72 -1.60 -3.50
CA LEU A 58 12.63 -2.33 -4.77
C LEU A 58 11.20 -2.49 -5.26
N PHE A 59 10.24 -2.68 -4.35
CA PHE A 59 8.83 -2.90 -4.69
C PHE A 59 7.98 -1.61 -4.76
N LEU A 60 8.31 -0.57 -3.98
CA LEU A 60 7.72 0.77 -4.10
C LEU A 60 8.71 1.75 -4.75
N PRO A 61 8.75 1.85 -6.08
CA PRO A 61 9.48 2.94 -6.73
C PRO A 61 8.84 4.28 -6.38
N TYR A 62 9.62 5.14 -5.74
CA TYR A 62 9.31 6.55 -5.51
C TYR A 62 9.00 7.25 -6.84
N TYR A 63 7.73 7.64 -7.01
CA TYR A 63 7.24 8.59 -8.01
C TYR A 63 7.43 8.26 -9.52
N PRO A 64 6.55 8.77 -10.40
CA PRO A 64 6.57 8.48 -11.85
C PRO A 64 7.86 8.86 -12.58
N HIS A 65 8.74 9.65 -11.94
CA HIS A 65 10.05 10.06 -12.46
C HIS A 65 11.18 9.07 -12.16
N ASN A 66 11.09 8.22 -11.13
CA ASN A 66 12.10 7.20 -10.81
C ASN A 66 11.56 5.76 -10.94
N THR A 67 10.59 5.55 -11.84
CA THR A 67 9.99 4.23 -12.08
C THR A 67 10.97 3.31 -12.81
N THR A 68 11.70 2.49 -12.04
CA THR A 68 12.39 1.27 -12.49
C THR A 68 11.46 0.06 -12.40
N PHE A 69 10.21 0.21 -12.86
CA PHE A 69 9.26 -0.90 -12.86
C PHE A 69 9.44 -1.73 -14.12
N PHE A 70 9.88 -2.98 -13.97
CA PHE A 70 10.11 -3.93 -15.07
C PHE A 70 8.83 -4.29 -15.85
N CYS A 71 7.64 -4.09 -15.24
CA CYS A 71 6.35 -4.49 -15.81
C CYS A 71 5.52 -3.36 -16.45
N LEU A 72 6.07 -2.17 -16.71
CA LEU A 72 5.37 -1.14 -17.50
C LEU A 72 6.07 -0.91 -18.84
N ASN A 73 5.31 -1.03 -19.93
CA ASN A 73 5.80 -0.73 -21.26
C ASN A 73 5.89 0.80 -21.47
N GLY A 74 6.72 1.26 -22.42
CA GLY A 74 6.97 2.71 -22.63
C GLY A 74 5.70 3.52 -22.88
N TRP A 75 4.71 2.93 -23.56
CA TRP A 75 3.40 3.51 -23.82
C TRP A 75 2.54 3.65 -22.55
N GLU A 76 2.53 2.64 -21.68
CA GLU A 76 1.75 2.66 -20.43
C GLU A 76 2.27 3.73 -19.47
N LYS A 77 3.60 3.93 -19.45
CA LYS A 77 4.24 5.00 -18.69
C LYS A 77 3.80 6.39 -19.17
N GLN A 78 3.68 6.59 -20.48
CA GLN A 78 3.16 7.85 -21.04
C GLN A 78 1.67 8.04 -20.73
N ARG A 79 0.85 6.99 -20.85
CA ARG A 79 -0.58 7.08 -20.52
C ARG A 79 -0.82 7.35 -19.04
N ALA A 80 -0.01 6.76 -18.16
CA ALA A 80 -0.06 7.03 -16.72
C ALA A 80 0.29 8.49 -16.39
N LYS A 81 1.32 9.06 -17.05
CA LYS A 81 1.66 10.48 -16.91
C LYS A 81 0.51 11.39 -17.36
N ALA A 82 -0.09 11.11 -18.52
CA ALA A 82 -1.25 11.87 -19.01
C ALA A 82 -2.43 11.81 -18.04
N ARG A 83 -2.72 10.64 -17.44
CA ARG A 83 -3.78 10.52 -16.42
C ARG A 83 -3.50 11.33 -15.16
N ILE A 84 -2.26 11.40 -14.71
CA ILE A 84 -1.88 12.19 -13.52
C ILE A 84 -2.06 13.69 -13.78
N GLU A 85 -1.77 14.13 -15.00
CA GLU A 85 -1.98 15.51 -15.46
C GLU A 85 -3.48 15.83 -15.62
N GLU A 86 -4.26 14.92 -16.23
CA GLU A 86 -5.72 14.99 -16.33
C GLU A 86 -6.40 15.04 -14.95
N ASP A 87 -5.90 14.27 -13.97
CA ASP A 87 -6.41 14.23 -12.59
C ASP A 87 -6.04 15.48 -11.76
N GLY A 88 -5.22 16.40 -12.30
CA GLY A 88 -4.81 17.63 -11.62
C GLY A 88 -3.94 17.41 -10.38
N LYS A 89 -3.44 16.19 -10.16
CA LYS A 89 -2.56 15.82 -9.03
C LYS A 89 -1.10 16.13 -9.36
N VAL A 90 -0.86 17.33 -9.88
CA VAL A 90 0.50 17.84 -10.06
C VAL A 90 1.01 18.10 -8.65
N SER A 91 1.94 17.26 -8.18
CA SER A 91 2.67 17.50 -6.94
C SER A 91 3.33 18.87 -7.06
N LYS A 92 2.74 19.88 -6.41
CA LYS A 92 3.33 21.20 -6.31
C LYS A 92 4.64 20.99 -5.54
N LYS A 93 5.78 21.24 -6.19
CA LYS A 93 7.05 21.38 -5.47
C LYS A 93 6.80 22.40 -4.36
N ILE A 94 6.87 21.96 -3.12
CA ILE A 94 6.92 22.89 -1.99
C ILE A 94 8.34 23.42 -2.00
N GLU A 95 8.50 24.58 -2.64
CA GLU A 95 9.74 25.35 -2.64
C GLU A 95 9.82 26.04 -1.29
N PHE A 96 10.59 25.46 -0.37
CA PHE A 96 10.86 26.02 0.96
C PHE A 96 11.91 27.12 0.84
N ASP A 97 11.60 28.20 0.11
CA ASP A 97 12.51 29.31 -0.15
C ASP A 97 12.17 30.55 0.70
N ALA A 98 11.74 30.33 1.96
CA ALA A 98 11.33 31.41 2.85
C ALA A 98 11.78 31.19 4.30
N LEU A 99 13.04 30.80 4.50
CA LEU A 99 13.75 30.95 5.77
C LEU A 99 15.11 31.61 5.53
N GLU A 100 15.06 32.84 5.05
CA GLU A 100 16.13 33.81 5.27
C GLU A 100 15.76 34.62 6.52
N ILE A 101 16.01 34.02 7.69
CA ILE A 101 16.23 34.68 9.00
C ILE A 101 17.27 33.85 9.76
#